data_AF-A0A1G7H1W0-F1
#
_entry.id   AF-A0A1G7H1W0-F1
#
_cell.length_a   1.000
_cell.length_b   1.000
_cell.length_c   1.000
_cell.angle_alpha   90.00
_cell.angle_beta   90.00
_cell.angle_gamma   90.00
#
_symmetry.space_group_name_H-M   'P 1'
#
loop_
_entity.id
_entity.type
_entity.pdbx_description
1 polymer ?
#
loop_
_entity_poly.entity_id
_entity_poly.type
_entity_poly.pdbx_seq_one_letter_code
_entity_poly.pdbx_strand_id
1 'polypeptide(L)' 'MIVLDTNVVSEAMKPEPDPAVRDWLDEQAAETLYISSVTVAELLFGIGALPDG' A
#
# COMPACT_ATOMS: atom_id res chain seq x y z
N MET A 1 13.37 1.80 -9.47
CA MET A 1 13.14 0.78 -8.44
C MET A 1 12.79 1.49 -7.15
N ILE A 2 11.61 1.24 -6.62
CA ILE A 2 11.04 1.91 -5.45
C ILE A 2 10.51 0.84 -4.50
N VAL A 3 10.84 0.95 -3.22
CA VAL A 3 10.25 0.12 -2.16
C VAL A 3 9.12 0.92 -1.52
N LEU A 4 7.91 0.39 -1.59
CA LEU A 4 6.72 1.01 -1.02
C LEU A 4 6.64 0.72 0.47
N ASP A 5 6.32 1.76 1.22
CA ASP A 5 6.01 1.67 2.65
C ASP A 5 4.51 1.34 2.84
N THR A 6 4.15 0.89 4.03
CA THR A 6 2.80 0.43 4.37
C THR A 6 1.77 1.53 4.21
N ASN A 7 2.11 2.79 4.49
CA ASN A 7 1.19 3.91 4.33
C ASN A 7 0.78 4.14 2.86
N VAL A 8 1.71 4.05 1.90
CA VAL A 8 1.43 4.25 0.47
C VAL A 8 0.56 3.11 -0.06
N VAL A 9 0.86 1.87 0.32
CA VAL A 9 0.02 0.72 -0.04
C VAL A 9 -1.37 0.84 0.57
N SER A 10 -1.45 1.21 1.86
CA SER A 10 -2.73 1.37 2.56
C SER A 10 -3.55 2.54 2.01
N GLU A 11 -2.92 3.63 1.59
CA GLU A 11 -3.59 4.78 0.97
C GLU A 11 -4.33 4.36 -0.30
N ALA A 12 -3.68 3.59 -1.18
CA ALA A 12 -4.27 3.10 -2.42
C ALA A 12 -5.47 2.16 -2.19
N MET A 13 -5.63 1.60 -0.99
CA MET A 13 -6.74 0.72 -0.61
C MET A 13 -7.93 1.46 0.01
N LYS A 14 -7.81 2.77 0.29
CA LYS A 14 -8.93 3.54 0.85
C LYS A 14 -10.06 3.72 -0.17
N PRO A 15 -11.32 3.88 0.28
CA PRO A 15 -12.44 4.20 -0.63
C PRO A 15 -12.22 5.50 -1.42
N GLU A 16 -11.59 6.49 -0.78
CA GLU A 16 -11.21 7.77 -1.37
C GLU A 16 -9.71 7.99 -1.09
N PRO A 17 -8.82 7.53 -1.98
CA PRO A 17 -7.38 7.71 -1.83
C PRO A 17 -6.97 9.16 -2.13
N ASP A 18 -5.88 9.64 -1.52
CA ASP A 18 -5.28 10.92 -1.91
C ASP A 18 -4.91 10.91 -3.42
N PRO A 19 -5.43 11.86 -4.23
CA PRO A 19 -5.17 11.89 -5.66
C PRO A 19 -3.68 11.94 -6.01
N ALA A 20 -2.86 12.65 -5.23
CA ALA A 20 -1.44 12.76 -5.51
C ALA A 20 -0.71 11.41 -5.32
N VAL A 21 -1.13 10.60 -4.35
CA VAL A 21 -0.54 9.27 -4.12
C VAL A 21 -0.96 8.30 -5.22
N ARG A 22 -2.24 8.34 -5.61
CA ARG A 22 -2.77 7.49 -6.69
C ARG A 22 -2.11 7.83 -8.02
N ASP A 23 -2.11 9.10 -8.40
CA ASP A 23 -1.56 9.54 -9.69
C ASP A 23 -0.04 9.25 -9.74
N TRP A 24 0.69 9.42 -8.64
CA TRP A 24 2.11 9.03 -8.57
C TRP A 24 2.33 7.52 -8.72
N LEU A 25 1.47 6.68 -8.12
CA LEU A 25 1.54 5.22 -8.27
C LEU A 25 1.27 4.80 -9.73
N ASP A 26 0.27 5.41 -10.38
CA ASP A 26 -0.12 5.10 -11.76
C ASP A 26 0.98 5.46 -12.79
N GLU A 27 1.87 6.39 -12.45
CA GLU A 27 3.02 6.75 -13.28
C GLU A 27 4.18 5.73 -13.24
N GLN A 28 4.18 4.80 -12.27
CA GLN A 28 5.27 3.84 -12.10
C GLN A 28 5.00 2.54 -12.87
N ALA A 29 6.03 1.99 -13.52
CA ALA A 29 5.96 0.62 -14.04
C ALA A 29 5.92 -0.39 -12.88
N ALA A 30 4.95 -1.30 -12.89
CA ALA A 30 4.70 -2.24 -11.80
C ALA A 30 5.92 -3.11 -11.45
N GLU A 31 6.73 -3.49 -12.45
CA GLU A 31 7.95 -4.28 -12.29
C GLU A 31 9.05 -3.53 -11.53
N THR A 32 8.89 -2.22 -11.32
CA THR A 32 9.83 -1.37 -10.58
C THR A 32 9.39 -1.08 -9.16
N LEU A 33 8.18 -1.51 -8.77
CA LEU A 33 7.61 -1.37 -7.44
C LEU A 33 7.80 -2.65 -6.63
N TYR A 34 8.29 -2.50 -5.41
CA TYR A 34 8.58 -3.60 -4.51
C TYR A 34 7.96 -3.32 -3.15
N ILE A 35 7.62 -4.36 -2.42
CA ILE A 35 7.20 -4.29 -1.02
C ILE A 35 8.14 -5.16 -0.19
N SER A 36 8.51 -4.67 0.99
CA SER A 36 9.34 -5.45 1.91
C SER A 36 8.53 -6.53 2.61
N SER A 37 9.19 -7.58 3.12
CA SER A 37 8.51 -8.56 3.98
C SER A 37 7.96 -7.96 5.27
N VAL A 38 8.54 -6.84 5.73
CA VAL A 38 8.05 -6.08 6.90
C VAL A 38 6.73 -5.38 6.56
N THR A 39 6.67 -4.70 5.42
CA THR A 39 5.45 -4.06 4.89
C THR A 39 4.32 -5.08 4.73
N VAL A 40 4.64 -6.29 4.22
CA VAL A 40 3.67 -7.40 4.15
C VAL A 40 3.18 -7.80 5.54
N ALA A 41 4.07 -7.92 6.52
CA ALA A 41 3.69 -8.26 7.90
C ALA A 41 2.78 -7.21 8.54
N GLU A 42 3.04 -5.92 8.32
CA GLU A 42 2.21 -4.82 8.81
C GLU A 42 0.81 -4.82 8.19
N LEU A 43 0.71 -5.05 6.87
CA LEU A 43 -0.58 -5.18 6.18
C LEU A 43 -1.39 -6.36 6.72
N LEU A 44 -0.77 -7.53 6.88
CA LEU A 44 -1.42 -8.72 7.43
C LEU A 44 -1.85 -8.51 8.88
N PHE A 45 -1.03 -7.84 9.69
CA PHE A 45 -1.38 -7.47 11.05
C PHE A 45 -2.61 -6.55 11.07
N GLY A 46 -2.63 -5.52 10.21
CA GLY A 46 -3.75 -4.60 10.08
C GLY A 46 -5.05 -5.31 9.72
N ILE A 47 -5.03 -6.23 8.74
CA ILE A 47 -6.18 -7.04 8.37
C ILE A 47 -6.64 -7.92 9.54
N GLY A 48 -5.71 -8.59 10.24
CA GLY A 48 -6.02 -9.45 11.37
C GLY A 48 -6.54 -8.73 12.61
N ALA A 49 -6.34 -7.41 12.70
CA ALA A 49 -6.82 -6.57 13.79
C ALA A 49 -8.22 -5.97 13.54
N LEU A 50 -8.81 -6.16 12.35
CA LEU A 50 -10.17 -5.72 12.07
C LEU A 50 -11.17 -6.48 12.96
N PRO A 51 -12.25 -5.82 13.43
CA PRO A 51 -13.29 -6.50 14.17
C PRO A 51 -14.00 -7.53 13.29
N ASP A 52 -14.57 -8.56 13.92
CA ASP A 52 -15.53 -9.42 13.26
C ASP A 52 -16.69 -8.56 12.74
N GLY A 53 -17.08 -8.80 11.48
CA GLY A 53 -17.99 -7.94 10.71
C GLY A 53 -19.36 -7.72 11.33
#